data_AF-A0A1Y2C3B0-F1
#
_entry.id   AF-A0A1Y2C3B0-F1
#
_cell.length_a   1.000
_cell.length_b   1.000
_cell.length_c   1.000
_cell.angle_alpha   90.00
_cell.angle_beta   90.00
_cell.angle_gamma   90.00
#
_symmetry.space_group_name_H-M   'P 1'
#
loop_
_entity.id
_entity.type
_entity.pdbx_description
1 polymer ?
#
loop_
_entity_poly.entity_id
_entity_poly.type
_entity_poly.pdbx_seq_one_letter_code
_entity_poly.pdbx_strand_id
1 'polypeptide(L)'
;MKCLGTFFVFVLLNLVTVFAGPPPHEYFQDNDYEYFTQEDGSNQCYITNVINKKATTLYINPYVYHNGKQLDIMALAGGLADCAVTKIVIPHYIYHYFSIWGNVLSDAKNLKELQINSLNEVGFFDDTFKGVNGNLQIHGQGVDNAMKRYAKQFLQDNYPDLIKNWSREATYQKQCGLYQIAKIVNKQYAYTTSTASADNGASALVLKQGSTLGLARVVRTLAIAAGFSENDILVGGDDVYHGFNYVKFSGKWYILDSVKTYFSDRDMCTPSVFQTSDAFIKGTLNPFYGRLYQGSSDNFVIYHGKYGCPNENPSPNPVKENFKKWLSKNNKGTLA
;
A
#
# COMPACT_ATOMS: atom_id res chain seq x y z
N MET A 1 -24.51 37.89 50.94
CA MET A 1 -25.00 37.31 49.66
C MET A 1 -23.86 36.77 48.78
N LYS A 2 -22.86 36.05 49.34
CA LYS A 2 -21.78 35.44 48.54
C LYS A 2 -22.04 33.98 48.18
N CYS A 3 -22.90 33.28 48.92
CA CYS A 3 -23.18 31.85 48.71
C CYS A 3 -24.20 31.56 47.59
N LEU A 4 -25.06 32.53 47.25
CA LEU A 4 -26.09 32.36 46.21
C LEU A 4 -25.46 32.29 44.81
N GLY A 5 -24.47 33.15 44.54
CA GLY A 5 -23.74 33.15 43.26
C GLY A 5 -22.96 31.85 43.02
N THR A 6 -22.32 31.31 44.06
CA THR A 6 -21.61 30.03 43.97
C THR A 6 -22.55 28.87 43.66
N PHE A 7 -23.76 28.87 44.24
CA PHE A 7 -24.76 27.83 43.96
C PHE A 7 -25.24 27.88 42.50
N PHE A 8 -25.53 29.07 41.96
CA PHE A 8 -25.90 29.23 40.55
C PHE A 8 -24.79 28.78 39.60
N VAL A 9 -23.52 29.08 39.91
CA VAL A 9 -22.37 28.63 39.12
C VAL A 9 -22.23 27.10 39.16
N PHE A 10 -22.42 26.46 40.31
CA PHE A 10 -22.40 24.99 40.40
C PHE A 10 -23.55 24.34 39.64
N VAL A 11 -24.76 24.91 39.68
CA VAL A 11 -25.92 24.39 38.91
C VAL A 11 -25.70 24.56 37.41
N LEU A 12 -25.18 25.71 36.96
CA LEU A 12 -24.82 25.94 35.56
C LEU A 12 -23.70 25.01 35.09
N LEU A 13 -22.66 24.79 35.91
CA LEU A 13 -21.60 23.83 35.59
C LEU A 13 -22.14 22.41 35.47
N ASN A 14 -23.03 21.97 36.38
CA ASN A 14 -23.65 20.64 36.30
C ASN A 14 -24.58 20.49 35.09
N LEU A 15 -25.31 21.55 34.70
CA LEU A 15 -26.12 21.52 33.49
C LEU A 15 -25.23 21.45 32.24
N VAL A 16 -24.15 22.24 32.18
CA VAL A 16 -23.21 22.22 31.06
C VAL A 16 -22.50 20.86 30.95
N THR A 17 -22.14 20.20 32.06
CA THR A 17 -21.54 18.86 31.99
C THR A 17 -22.52 17.78 31.55
N VAL A 18 -23.83 17.92 31.86
CA VAL A 18 -24.87 17.00 31.37
C VAL A 18 -25.14 17.21 29.88
N PHE A 19 -25.14 18.45 29.38
CA PHE A 19 -25.28 18.74 27.94
C PHE A 19 -24.00 18.56 27.13
N ALA A 20 -22.83 18.44 27.79
CA ALA A 20 -21.55 18.16 27.16
C ALA A 20 -21.17 16.66 27.17
N GLY A 21 -22.09 15.79 27.60
CA GLY A 21 -21.91 14.34 27.45
C GLY A 21 -21.71 13.97 25.97
N PRO A 22 -20.95 12.90 25.66
CA PRO A 22 -20.83 12.45 24.28
C PRO A 22 -22.23 12.15 23.72
N PRO A 23 -22.46 12.43 22.44
CA PRO A 23 -23.74 12.14 21.80
C PRO A 23 -24.09 10.67 22.03
N PRO A 24 -25.39 10.34 22.20
CA PRO A 24 -25.83 8.96 22.33
C PRO A 24 -25.25 8.10 21.20
N HIS A 25 -24.94 6.85 21.50
CA HIS A 25 -24.48 5.90 20.49
C HIS A 25 -25.46 4.74 20.41
N GLU A 26 -25.58 4.20 19.20
CA GLU A 26 -26.51 3.12 18.91
C GLU A 26 -25.81 2.00 18.14
N TYR A 27 -26.14 0.76 18.51
CA TYR A 27 -25.80 -0.43 17.74
C TYR A 27 -27.06 -0.98 17.09
N PHE A 28 -26.98 -1.32 15.81
CA PHE A 28 -28.07 -1.95 15.07
C PHE A 28 -27.49 -2.95 14.07
N GLN A 29 -28.31 -3.81 13.48
CA GLN A 29 -27.83 -4.88 12.61
C GLN A 29 -28.76 -5.11 11.43
N ASP A 30 -28.19 -5.60 10.33
CA ASP A 30 -28.93 -6.25 9.25
C ASP A 30 -28.58 -7.76 9.21
N ASN A 31 -28.82 -8.43 8.08
CA ASN A 31 -28.54 -9.86 7.94
C ASN A 31 -27.04 -10.20 7.90
N ASP A 32 -26.20 -9.24 7.51
CA ASP A 32 -24.79 -9.46 7.22
C ASP A 32 -23.86 -8.77 8.24
N TYR A 33 -24.28 -7.63 8.79
CA TYR A 33 -23.43 -6.74 9.58
C TYR A 33 -24.11 -6.20 10.84
N GLU A 34 -23.29 -5.97 11.86
CA GLU A 34 -23.59 -5.06 12.97
C GLU A 34 -22.95 -3.71 12.68
N TYR A 35 -23.66 -2.65 13.02
CA TYR A 35 -23.26 -1.27 12.79
C TYR A 35 -23.25 -0.49 14.11
N PHE A 36 -22.32 0.46 14.21
CA PHE A 36 -22.26 1.47 15.26
C PHE A 36 -22.46 2.86 14.63
N THR A 37 -23.29 3.70 15.24
CA THR A 37 -23.50 5.11 14.85
C THR A 37 -23.53 6.01 16.09
N GLN A 38 -23.11 7.27 15.94
CA GLN A 38 -23.30 8.30 16.96
C GLN A 38 -24.45 9.22 16.54
N GLU A 39 -25.28 9.64 17.49
CA GLU A 39 -26.36 10.61 17.30
C GLU A 39 -25.83 12.06 17.33
N ASP A 40 -24.77 12.33 16.57
CA ASP A 40 -24.08 13.63 16.51
C ASP A 40 -24.48 14.46 15.27
N GLY A 41 -25.35 13.92 14.42
CA GLY A 41 -25.77 14.54 13.16
C GLY A 41 -24.81 14.32 11.99
N SER A 42 -23.74 13.54 12.16
CA SER A 42 -22.76 13.24 11.10
C SER A 42 -23.33 12.36 9.97
N ASN A 43 -24.42 11.63 10.24
CA ASN A 43 -24.97 10.57 9.37
C ASN A 43 -23.92 9.52 9.00
N GLN A 44 -23.01 9.19 9.92
CA GLN A 44 -21.95 8.21 9.70
C GLN A 44 -22.17 6.95 10.55
N CYS A 45 -21.83 5.80 10.00
CA CYS A 45 -21.81 4.54 10.72
C CYS A 45 -20.58 3.69 10.37
N TYR A 46 -20.32 2.68 11.20
CA TYR A 46 -19.15 1.82 11.12
C TYR A 46 -19.58 0.36 11.27
N ILE A 47 -19.09 -0.54 10.43
CA ILE A 47 -19.36 -1.98 10.56
C ILE A 47 -18.51 -2.53 11.71
N THR A 48 -19.13 -2.90 12.83
CA THR A 48 -18.44 -3.39 14.03
C THR A 48 -18.36 -4.91 14.11
N ASN A 49 -19.19 -5.63 13.36
CA ASN A 49 -19.14 -7.09 13.30
C ASN A 49 -19.73 -7.62 11.97
N VAL A 50 -19.27 -8.79 11.56
CA VAL A 50 -19.91 -9.59 10.50
C VAL A 50 -20.80 -10.62 11.16
N ILE A 51 -22.12 -10.49 11.01
CA ILE A 51 -23.11 -11.41 11.59
C ILE A 51 -23.14 -12.72 10.82
N ASN A 52 -23.12 -12.65 9.49
CA ASN A 52 -23.11 -13.82 8.63
C ASN A 52 -21.71 -14.46 8.54
N LYS A 53 -21.29 -15.19 9.58
CA LYS A 53 -19.96 -15.85 9.64
C LYS A 53 -19.73 -16.89 8.53
N LYS A 54 -20.80 -17.34 7.85
CA LYS A 54 -20.75 -18.28 6.71
C LYS A 54 -20.55 -17.58 5.36
N ALA A 55 -20.66 -16.25 5.30
CA ALA A 55 -20.43 -15.49 4.08
C ALA A 55 -19.00 -15.72 3.58
N THR A 56 -18.87 -16.11 2.31
CA THR A 56 -17.56 -16.27 1.66
C THR A 56 -17.09 -14.99 0.98
N THR A 57 -18.01 -14.07 0.70
CA THR A 57 -17.75 -12.75 0.12
C THR A 57 -18.45 -11.68 0.93
N LEU A 58 -17.73 -10.63 1.31
CA LEU A 58 -18.29 -9.42 1.91
C LEU A 58 -18.38 -8.32 0.87
N TYR A 59 -19.58 -7.79 0.66
CA TYR A 59 -19.80 -6.60 -0.14
C TYR A 59 -20.03 -5.43 0.81
N ILE A 60 -19.17 -4.41 0.73
CA ILE A 60 -19.32 -3.20 1.52
C ILE A 60 -20.32 -2.28 0.82
N ASN A 61 -21.46 -2.04 1.44
CA ASN A 61 -22.42 -1.04 0.96
C ASN A 61 -21.92 0.38 1.29
N PRO A 62 -22.32 1.41 0.51
CA PRO A 62 -21.88 2.77 0.78
C PRO A 62 -22.67 3.39 1.93
N TYR A 63 -23.89 2.92 2.17
CA TYR A 63 -24.77 3.38 3.23
C TYR A 63 -25.67 2.24 3.73
N VAL A 64 -26.31 2.47 4.87
CA VAL A 64 -27.41 1.67 5.42
C VAL A 64 -28.56 2.59 5.85
N TYR A 65 -29.79 2.10 5.80
CA TYR A 65 -30.94 2.83 6.34
C TYR A 65 -31.25 2.37 7.76
N HIS A 66 -31.33 3.32 8.69
CA HIS A 66 -31.71 3.08 10.07
C HIS A 66 -32.66 4.17 10.55
N ASN A 67 -33.81 3.78 11.12
CA ASN A 67 -34.85 4.71 11.60
C ASN A 67 -35.24 5.81 10.58
N GLY A 68 -35.32 5.45 9.30
CA GLY A 68 -35.68 6.37 8.20
C GLY A 68 -34.57 7.34 7.78
N LYS A 69 -33.36 7.23 8.35
CA LYS A 69 -32.18 8.01 7.97
C LYS A 69 -31.22 7.15 7.17
N GLN A 70 -30.57 7.76 6.18
CA GLN A 70 -29.44 7.15 5.48
C GLN A 70 -28.16 7.47 6.26
N LEU A 71 -27.38 6.42 6.57
CA LEU A 71 -26.11 6.53 7.26
C LEU A 71 -24.99 6.04 6.35
N ASP A 72 -23.99 6.86 6.09
CA ASP A 72 -22.83 6.51 5.26
C ASP A 72 -21.90 5.57 6.04
N ILE A 73 -21.48 4.47 5.41
CA ILE A 73 -20.59 3.48 6.03
C ILE A 73 -19.15 3.94 5.86
N MET A 74 -18.51 4.39 6.95
CA MET A 74 -17.18 5.01 6.94
C MET A 74 -16.04 4.02 7.17
N ALA A 75 -16.31 2.87 7.80
CA ALA A 75 -15.28 1.88 8.05
C ALA A 75 -15.79 0.45 8.21
N LEU A 76 -14.90 -0.49 7.95
CA LEU A 76 -14.94 -1.82 8.54
C LEU A 76 -14.05 -1.81 9.79
N ALA A 77 -14.68 -1.98 10.95
CA ALA A 77 -14.08 -1.95 12.28
C ALA A 77 -14.16 -3.30 13.02
N GLY A 78 -14.92 -4.27 12.50
CA GLY A 78 -15.06 -5.62 13.07
C GLY A 78 -14.07 -6.64 12.53
N GLY A 79 -13.45 -7.42 13.42
CA GLY A 79 -12.48 -8.47 13.08
C GLY A 79 -13.04 -9.64 12.26
N LEU A 80 -12.20 -10.22 11.38
CA LEU A 80 -12.56 -11.31 10.48
C LEU A 80 -11.88 -12.66 10.76
N ALA A 81 -11.10 -12.79 11.84
CA ALA A 81 -10.28 -13.98 12.13
C ALA A 81 -11.08 -15.31 12.08
N ASP A 82 -12.29 -15.33 12.63
CA ASP A 82 -13.15 -16.53 12.71
C ASP A 82 -14.19 -16.63 11.57
N CYS A 83 -14.06 -15.83 10.51
CA CYS A 83 -15.04 -15.79 9.43
C CYS A 83 -14.65 -16.71 8.26
N ALA A 84 -15.64 -17.26 7.56
CA ALA A 84 -15.45 -18.01 6.30
C ALA A 84 -15.11 -17.11 5.09
N VAL A 85 -14.91 -15.82 5.33
CA VAL A 85 -14.73 -14.79 4.31
C VAL A 85 -13.43 -15.03 3.55
N THR A 86 -13.58 -15.21 2.24
CA THR A 86 -12.47 -15.38 1.29
C THR A 86 -12.24 -14.14 0.41
N LYS A 87 -13.25 -13.28 0.29
CA LYS A 87 -13.21 -12.09 -0.56
C LYS A 87 -13.89 -10.90 0.12
N ILE A 88 -13.27 -9.73 0.03
CA ILE A 88 -13.89 -8.43 0.39
C ILE A 88 -13.96 -7.56 -0.86
N VAL A 89 -15.11 -6.94 -1.10
CA VAL A 89 -15.34 -6.02 -2.21
C VAL A 89 -15.71 -4.65 -1.66
N ILE A 90 -14.82 -3.69 -1.92
CA ILE A 90 -15.07 -2.25 -1.74
C ILE A 90 -15.49 -1.69 -3.10
N PRO A 91 -16.78 -1.43 -3.35
CA PRO A 91 -17.29 -1.07 -4.67
C PRO A 91 -16.93 0.36 -5.09
N HIS A 92 -17.08 0.64 -6.39
CA HIS A 92 -16.76 1.94 -7.00
C HIS A 92 -17.69 3.08 -6.54
N TYR A 93 -18.89 2.74 -6.05
CA TYR A 93 -19.92 3.68 -5.61
C TYR A 93 -19.81 4.08 -4.13
N ILE A 94 -18.67 3.79 -3.48
CA ILE A 94 -18.33 4.43 -2.21
C ILE A 94 -17.74 5.80 -2.55
N TYR A 95 -18.54 6.86 -2.34
CA TYR A 95 -18.22 8.22 -2.78
C TYR A 95 -17.45 9.06 -1.75
N HIS A 96 -17.17 8.48 -0.58
CA HIS A 96 -16.51 9.11 0.56
C HIS A 96 -15.28 8.29 1.00
N TYR A 97 -14.55 8.81 1.99
CA TYR A 97 -13.44 8.09 2.61
C TYR A 97 -13.93 6.84 3.32
N PHE A 98 -13.32 5.69 3.04
CA PHE A 98 -13.59 4.44 3.72
C PHE A 98 -12.30 3.88 4.33
N SER A 99 -12.38 3.28 5.51
CA SER A 99 -11.20 2.68 6.16
C SER A 99 -11.43 1.25 6.61
N ILE A 100 -10.39 0.43 6.52
CA ILE A 100 -10.35 -0.86 7.22
C ILE A 100 -9.43 -0.67 8.42
N TRP A 101 -9.99 -0.74 9.62
CA TRP A 101 -9.28 -0.42 10.86
C TRP A 101 -8.19 -1.45 11.21
N GLY A 102 -7.35 -1.11 12.18
CA GLY A 102 -6.32 -2.00 12.70
C GLY A 102 -6.93 -3.30 13.23
N ASN A 103 -6.22 -4.42 13.07
CA ASN A 103 -6.63 -5.77 13.47
C ASN A 103 -7.87 -6.37 12.80
N VAL A 104 -8.59 -5.61 11.96
CA VAL A 104 -9.81 -6.07 11.29
C VAL A 104 -9.57 -7.30 10.41
N LEU A 105 -8.47 -7.31 9.66
CA LEU A 105 -8.06 -8.46 8.85
C LEU A 105 -6.97 -9.29 9.54
N SER A 106 -6.68 -9.01 10.81
CA SER A 106 -5.68 -9.77 11.55
C SER A 106 -6.13 -11.22 11.66
N ASP A 107 -5.22 -12.13 11.34
CA ASP A 107 -5.45 -13.57 11.34
C ASP A 107 -6.64 -14.04 10.48
N ALA A 108 -7.09 -13.24 9.51
CA ALA A 108 -8.08 -13.66 8.52
C ALA A 108 -7.47 -14.67 7.53
N LYS A 109 -7.22 -15.91 8.00
CA LYS A 109 -6.53 -16.96 7.23
C LYS A 109 -7.29 -17.40 5.99
N ASN A 110 -8.61 -17.17 5.95
CA ASN A 110 -9.44 -17.51 4.81
C ASN A 110 -9.44 -16.43 3.71
N LEU A 111 -9.06 -15.19 4.04
CA LEU A 111 -9.13 -14.06 3.10
C LEU A 111 -8.08 -14.20 2.00
N LYS A 112 -8.53 -14.43 0.76
CA LYS A 112 -7.68 -14.60 -0.42
C LYS A 112 -7.72 -13.38 -1.34
N GLU A 113 -8.76 -12.57 -1.27
CA GLU A 113 -8.97 -11.47 -2.21
C GLU A 113 -9.49 -10.21 -1.51
N LEU A 114 -8.85 -9.07 -1.77
CA LEU A 114 -9.34 -7.74 -1.43
C LEU A 114 -9.48 -6.92 -2.72
N GLN A 115 -10.72 -6.74 -3.16
CA GLN A 115 -11.05 -5.98 -4.36
C GLN A 115 -11.42 -4.54 -3.98
N ILE A 116 -10.62 -3.57 -4.41
CA ILE A 116 -10.80 -2.15 -4.13
C ILE A 116 -11.15 -1.43 -5.44
N ASN A 117 -12.44 -1.23 -5.69
CA ASN A 117 -12.93 -0.52 -6.86
C ASN A 117 -13.25 0.96 -6.59
N SER A 118 -13.37 1.37 -5.33
CA SER A 118 -13.57 2.79 -4.99
C SER A 118 -12.39 3.62 -5.46
N LEU A 119 -12.65 4.63 -6.30
CA LEU A 119 -11.65 5.60 -6.71
C LEU A 119 -11.36 6.64 -5.62
N ASN A 120 -12.24 6.73 -4.61
CA ASN A 120 -12.02 7.54 -3.43
C ASN A 120 -11.01 6.88 -2.49
N GLU A 121 -10.58 7.64 -1.48
CA GLU A 121 -9.53 7.20 -0.58
C GLU A 121 -9.99 6.03 0.30
N VAL A 122 -9.28 4.91 0.19
CA VAL A 122 -9.39 3.75 1.10
C VAL A 122 -8.17 3.70 2.00
N GLY A 123 -8.39 3.77 3.32
CA GLY A 123 -7.34 3.75 4.33
C GLY A 123 -7.13 2.36 4.97
N PHE A 124 -5.87 2.05 5.29
CA PHE A 124 -5.46 0.90 6.10
C PHE A 124 -4.56 1.38 7.24
N PHE A 125 -4.55 0.66 8.36
CA PHE A 125 -3.68 0.94 9.51
C PHE A 125 -2.54 -0.10 9.60
N ASP A 126 -1.48 0.21 10.35
CA ASP A 126 -0.20 -0.52 10.32
C ASP A 126 -0.25 -1.99 10.80
N ASP A 127 -1.35 -2.43 11.41
CA ASP A 127 -1.59 -3.83 11.81
C ASP A 127 -2.81 -4.49 11.14
N THR A 128 -3.44 -3.83 10.16
CA THR A 128 -4.66 -4.36 9.52
C THR A 128 -4.45 -5.76 8.94
N PHE A 129 -3.28 -6.06 8.37
CA PHE A 129 -2.99 -7.31 7.64
C PHE A 129 -2.14 -8.32 8.43
N LYS A 130 -1.97 -8.11 9.74
CA LYS A 130 -1.12 -8.98 10.57
C LYS A 130 -1.62 -10.43 10.53
N GLY A 131 -0.78 -11.37 10.09
CA GLY A 131 -1.16 -12.79 10.05
C GLY A 131 -2.29 -13.13 9.07
N VAL A 132 -2.67 -12.24 8.14
CA VAL A 132 -3.61 -12.59 7.06
C VAL A 132 -3.06 -13.72 6.18
N ASN A 133 -3.90 -14.34 5.35
CA ASN A 133 -3.45 -15.35 4.39
C ASN A 133 -2.28 -14.84 3.52
N GLY A 134 -1.17 -15.58 3.47
CA GLY A 134 -0.02 -15.24 2.64
C GLY A 134 -0.28 -15.22 1.12
N ASN A 135 -1.42 -15.76 0.68
CA ASN A 135 -1.89 -15.75 -0.71
C ASN A 135 -2.90 -14.64 -1.02
N LEU A 136 -3.02 -13.62 -0.16
CA LEU A 136 -3.90 -12.48 -0.38
C LEU A 136 -3.55 -11.79 -1.71
N GLN A 137 -4.56 -11.58 -2.55
CA GLN A 137 -4.49 -10.80 -3.77
C GLN A 137 -5.25 -9.48 -3.61
N ILE A 138 -4.57 -8.35 -3.80
CA ILE A 138 -5.19 -7.02 -3.78
C ILE A 138 -5.29 -6.49 -5.21
N HIS A 139 -6.48 -6.12 -5.65
CA HIS A 139 -6.72 -5.63 -7.02
C HIS A 139 -7.91 -4.67 -7.10
N GLY A 140 -8.12 -4.06 -8.26
CA GLY A 140 -9.18 -3.08 -8.50
C GLY A 140 -8.64 -1.67 -8.77
N GLN A 141 -9.50 -0.80 -9.31
CA GLN A 141 -9.11 0.52 -9.80
C GLN A 141 -8.68 1.49 -8.67
N GLY A 142 -9.13 1.24 -7.44
CA GLY A 142 -8.81 2.03 -6.24
C GLY A 142 -7.47 1.70 -5.57
N VAL A 143 -6.79 0.64 -6.02
CA VAL A 143 -5.57 0.16 -5.36
C VAL A 143 -4.47 1.21 -5.34
N ASP A 144 -4.31 2.02 -6.39
CA ASP A 144 -3.24 3.03 -6.41
C ASP A 144 -3.38 4.07 -5.31
N ASN A 145 -4.60 4.60 -5.11
CA ASN A 145 -4.86 5.58 -4.07
C ASN A 145 -4.69 4.96 -2.67
N ALA A 146 -5.20 3.74 -2.48
CA ALA A 146 -5.13 3.05 -1.20
C ALA A 146 -3.68 2.71 -0.79
N MET A 147 -2.89 2.18 -1.74
CA MET A 147 -1.50 1.79 -1.49
C MET A 147 -0.56 2.98 -1.33
N LYS A 148 -0.76 4.07 -2.08
CA LYS A 148 0.01 5.31 -1.88
C LYS A 148 -0.23 5.90 -0.49
N ARG A 149 -1.48 5.91 -0.02
CA ARG A 149 -1.82 6.37 1.33
C ARG A 149 -1.18 5.49 2.40
N TYR A 150 -1.33 4.17 2.28
CA TYR A 150 -0.72 3.22 3.20
C TYR A 150 0.80 3.35 3.26
N ALA A 151 1.47 3.40 2.10
CA ALA A 151 2.92 3.60 2.01
C ALA A 151 3.36 4.94 2.63
N LYS A 152 2.60 6.02 2.41
CA LYS A 152 2.90 7.32 2.99
C LYS A 152 2.75 7.29 4.51
N GLN A 153 1.67 6.73 5.03
CA GLN A 153 1.45 6.60 6.48
C GLN A 153 2.59 5.77 7.12
N PHE A 154 2.90 4.60 6.55
CA PHE A 154 4.01 3.76 6.99
C PHE A 154 5.34 4.54 7.06
N LEU A 155 5.66 5.34 6.04
CA LEU A 155 6.86 6.17 6.05
C LEU A 155 6.77 7.33 7.06
N GLN A 156 5.60 7.94 7.27
CA GLN A 156 5.42 9.03 8.23
C GLN A 156 5.67 8.54 9.66
N ASP A 157 5.16 7.36 9.98
CA ASP A 157 5.22 6.79 11.33
C ASP A 157 6.60 6.20 11.65
N ASN A 158 7.27 5.61 10.65
CA ASN A 158 8.50 4.84 10.86
C ASN A 158 9.77 5.53 10.34
N TYR A 159 9.67 6.39 9.31
CA TYR A 159 10.82 6.99 8.61
C TYR A 159 10.55 8.44 8.14
N PRO A 160 10.14 9.36 9.04
CA PRO A 160 9.68 10.69 8.66
C PRO A 160 10.71 11.49 7.86
N ASP A 161 12.01 11.29 8.10
CA ASP A 161 13.10 11.96 7.40
C ASP A 161 13.18 11.66 5.90
N LEU A 162 12.54 10.58 5.44
CA LEU A 162 12.48 10.22 4.03
C LEU A 162 11.41 10.99 3.26
N ILE A 163 10.45 11.62 3.95
CA ILE A 163 9.32 12.30 3.31
C ILE A 163 9.68 13.75 3.03
N LYS A 164 10.00 14.03 1.77
CA LYS A 164 10.30 15.39 1.31
C LYS A 164 10.21 15.52 -0.21
N ASN A 165 10.29 16.74 -0.70
CA ASN A 165 10.33 16.99 -2.13
C ASN A 165 11.73 16.70 -2.70
N TRP A 166 11.94 15.45 -3.12
CA TRP A 166 13.21 15.00 -3.66
C TRP A 166 13.62 15.71 -4.95
N SER A 167 12.71 16.33 -5.71
CA SER A 167 13.08 17.03 -6.96
C SER A 167 14.11 18.15 -6.75
N ARG A 168 14.11 18.77 -5.56
CA ARG A 168 14.99 19.89 -5.18
C ARG A 168 16.33 19.46 -4.60
N GLU A 169 16.50 18.16 -4.35
CA GLU A 169 17.69 17.62 -3.71
C GLU A 169 18.82 17.36 -4.71
N ALA A 170 20.06 17.43 -4.22
CA ALA A 170 21.24 17.04 -4.99
C ALA A 170 21.23 15.54 -5.33
N THR A 171 21.89 15.14 -6.42
CA THR A 171 21.92 13.73 -6.88
C THR A 171 22.35 12.75 -5.79
N TYR A 172 23.38 13.09 -5.01
CA TYR A 172 23.83 12.25 -3.90
C TYR A 172 22.74 12.06 -2.83
N GLN A 173 22.00 13.11 -2.47
CA GLN A 173 20.90 13.00 -1.50
C GLN A 173 19.76 12.13 -2.05
N LYS A 174 19.40 12.28 -3.33
CA LYS A 174 18.43 11.41 -4.01
C LYS A 174 18.87 9.93 -3.97
N GLN A 175 20.15 9.67 -4.21
CA GLN A 175 20.73 8.33 -4.08
C GLN A 175 20.64 7.82 -2.65
N CYS A 176 20.96 8.63 -1.64
CA CYS A 176 20.80 8.25 -0.23
C CYS A 176 19.35 7.91 0.13
N GLY A 177 18.38 8.71 -0.32
CA GLY A 177 16.96 8.45 -0.09
C GLY A 177 16.52 7.10 -0.68
N LEU A 178 16.85 6.85 -1.95
CA LEU A 178 16.52 5.57 -2.60
C LEU A 178 17.27 4.39 -1.99
N TYR A 179 18.52 4.58 -1.55
CA TYR A 179 19.27 3.56 -0.81
C TYR A 179 18.53 3.16 0.48
N GLN A 180 18.08 4.13 1.28
CA GLN A 180 17.37 3.84 2.52
C GLN A 180 16.03 3.14 2.26
N ILE A 181 15.29 3.57 1.23
CA ILE A 181 14.03 2.91 0.84
C ILE A 181 14.27 1.46 0.41
N ALA A 182 15.27 1.20 -0.42
CA ALA A 182 15.61 -0.17 -0.81
C ALA A 182 16.13 -1.00 0.37
N LYS A 183 16.88 -0.40 1.30
CA LYS A 183 17.33 -1.04 2.55
C LYS A 183 16.15 -1.43 3.44
N ILE A 184 15.12 -0.59 3.57
CA ILE A 184 13.87 -0.93 4.29
C ILE A 184 13.26 -2.19 3.69
N VAL A 185 13.11 -2.24 2.36
CA VAL A 185 12.56 -3.43 1.69
C VAL A 185 13.44 -4.65 1.90
N ASN A 186 14.76 -4.53 1.72
CA ASN A 186 15.71 -5.62 1.93
C ASN A 186 15.66 -6.22 3.35
N LYS A 187 15.48 -5.38 4.37
CA LYS A 187 15.58 -5.77 5.78
C LYS A 187 14.24 -6.16 6.40
N GLN A 188 13.12 -5.61 5.92
CA GLN A 188 11.80 -5.80 6.53
C GLN A 188 10.86 -6.64 5.71
N TYR A 189 11.20 -6.96 4.46
CA TYR A 189 10.34 -7.73 3.57
C TYR A 189 11.00 -9.06 3.21
N ALA A 190 10.25 -10.15 3.33
CA ALA A 190 10.73 -11.48 3.00
C ALA A 190 10.63 -11.75 1.50
N TYR A 191 11.73 -12.20 0.89
CA TYR A 191 11.68 -12.77 -0.46
C TYR A 191 11.01 -14.14 -0.42
N THR A 192 9.96 -14.31 -1.21
CA THR A 192 9.28 -15.60 -1.40
C THR A 192 8.61 -15.67 -2.76
N THR A 193 8.56 -16.88 -3.33
CA THR A 193 7.86 -17.16 -4.59
C THR A 193 6.78 -18.21 -4.40
N SER A 194 6.53 -18.63 -3.15
CA SER A 194 5.51 -19.62 -2.80
C SER A 194 4.11 -19.05 -2.65
N THR A 195 3.93 -17.73 -2.81
CA THR A 195 2.63 -17.09 -2.71
C THR A 195 1.95 -16.97 -4.07
N ALA A 196 0.63 -17.18 -4.11
CA ALA A 196 -0.15 -17.18 -5.35
C ALA A 196 -0.11 -15.84 -6.12
N SER A 197 0.26 -14.75 -5.44
CA SER A 197 0.35 -13.39 -6.00
C SER A 197 1.68 -12.72 -5.66
N ALA A 198 2.79 -13.48 -5.71
CA ALA A 198 4.11 -12.98 -5.31
C ALA A 198 4.58 -11.72 -6.07
N ASP A 199 4.12 -11.53 -7.31
CA ASP A 199 4.43 -10.35 -8.13
C ASP A 199 3.49 -9.15 -7.89
N ASN A 200 2.43 -9.34 -7.10
CA ASN A 200 1.48 -8.29 -6.75
C ASN A 200 2.10 -7.36 -5.69
N GLY A 201 2.48 -6.16 -6.12
CA GLY A 201 3.12 -5.15 -5.27
C GLY A 201 2.24 -4.63 -4.14
N ALA A 202 0.91 -4.63 -4.30
CA ALA A 202 -0.01 -4.22 -3.24
C ALA A 202 -0.07 -5.29 -2.12
N SER A 203 -0.20 -6.55 -2.51
CA SER A 203 -0.07 -7.68 -1.58
C SER A 203 1.31 -7.71 -0.93
N ALA A 204 2.39 -7.54 -1.71
CA ALA A 204 3.75 -7.56 -1.17
C ALA A 204 4.02 -6.43 -0.17
N LEU A 205 3.42 -5.26 -0.40
CA LEU A 205 3.51 -4.12 0.50
C LEU A 205 2.89 -4.43 1.87
N VAL A 206 1.65 -4.93 1.88
CA VAL A 206 0.92 -5.15 3.15
C VAL A 206 1.31 -6.45 3.87
N LEU A 207 1.68 -7.49 3.13
CA LEU A 207 2.11 -8.78 3.69
C LEU A 207 3.58 -8.78 4.10
N LYS A 208 4.33 -7.74 3.71
CA LYS A 208 5.79 -7.63 3.87
C LYS A 208 6.54 -8.84 3.28
N GLN A 209 6.06 -9.39 2.17
CA GLN A 209 6.70 -10.50 1.48
C GLN A 209 6.30 -10.60 0.00
N GLY A 210 7.20 -11.02 -0.88
CA GLY A 210 6.91 -11.19 -2.30
C GLY A 210 8.10 -11.66 -3.14
N SER A 211 7.90 -11.80 -4.44
CA SER A 211 8.97 -12.11 -5.38
C SER A 211 9.89 -10.90 -5.58
N THR A 212 10.96 -11.06 -6.36
CA THR A 212 11.81 -9.93 -6.76
C THR A 212 11.02 -8.84 -7.50
N LEU A 213 10.02 -9.22 -8.32
CA LEU A 213 9.18 -8.26 -9.02
C LEU A 213 8.18 -7.58 -8.08
N GLY A 214 7.54 -8.35 -7.18
CA GLY A 214 6.66 -7.80 -6.15
C GLY A 214 7.38 -6.79 -5.24
N LEU A 215 8.58 -7.13 -4.78
CA LEU A 215 9.40 -6.26 -3.93
C LEU A 215 9.95 -5.04 -4.68
N ALA A 216 10.28 -5.15 -5.97
CA ALA A 216 10.62 -3.98 -6.80
C ALA A 216 9.44 -2.99 -6.93
N ARG A 217 8.20 -3.50 -6.98
CA ARG A 217 7.01 -2.64 -6.92
C ARG A 217 6.85 -1.96 -5.57
N VAL A 218 7.11 -2.66 -4.47
CA VAL A 218 7.13 -2.08 -3.12
C VAL A 218 8.13 -0.92 -3.04
N VAL A 219 9.37 -1.11 -3.51
CA VAL A 219 10.38 -0.04 -3.56
C VAL A 219 9.87 1.18 -4.34
N ARG A 220 9.28 0.97 -5.53
CA ARG A 220 8.71 2.07 -6.32
C ARG A 220 7.59 2.79 -5.57
N THR A 221 6.67 2.06 -4.94
CA THR A 221 5.55 2.64 -4.20
C THR A 221 6.03 3.46 -3.01
N LEU A 222 6.96 2.93 -2.22
CA LEU A 222 7.58 3.66 -1.10
C LEU A 222 8.35 4.90 -1.59
N ALA A 223 9.11 4.80 -2.69
CA ALA A 223 9.80 5.95 -3.27
C ALA A 223 8.85 7.08 -3.70
N ILE A 224 7.75 6.74 -4.37
CA ILE A 224 6.75 7.74 -4.77
C ILE A 224 6.09 8.36 -3.54
N ALA A 225 5.74 7.55 -2.54
CA ALA A 225 5.17 8.02 -1.27
C ALA A 225 6.14 8.93 -0.50
N ALA A 226 7.45 8.66 -0.58
CA ALA A 226 8.51 9.50 -0.01
C ALA A 226 8.70 10.84 -0.75
N GLY A 227 8.12 10.98 -1.95
CA GLY A 227 8.16 12.21 -2.76
C GLY A 227 9.08 12.15 -3.99
N PHE A 228 9.58 10.97 -4.39
CA PHE A 228 10.27 10.81 -5.66
C PHE A 228 9.28 10.90 -6.84
N SER A 229 9.76 11.41 -7.97
CA SER A 229 8.97 11.47 -9.21
C SER A 229 8.71 10.07 -9.75
N GLU A 230 7.46 9.77 -10.13
CA GLU A 230 7.10 8.52 -10.81
C GLU A 230 7.91 8.26 -12.09
N ASN A 231 8.45 9.32 -12.71
CA ASN A 231 9.25 9.24 -13.94
C ASN A 231 10.74 8.97 -13.69
N ASP A 232 11.21 9.04 -12.45
CA ASP A 232 12.62 8.81 -12.08
C ASP A 232 12.84 7.42 -11.45
N ILE A 233 11.77 6.65 -11.25
CA ILE A 233 11.82 5.26 -10.78
C ILE A 233 10.79 4.38 -11.50
N LEU A 234 11.28 3.33 -12.14
CA LEU A 234 10.48 2.36 -12.88
C LEU A 234 10.69 0.96 -12.33
N VAL A 235 9.70 0.09 -12.51
CA VAL A 235 9.83 -1.34 -12.24
C VAL A 235 10.36 -2.02 -13.50
N GLY A 236 11.47 -2.73 -13.36
CA GLY A 236 12.14 -3.45 -14.41
C GLY A 236 12.29 -4.94 -14.11
N GLY A 237 12.76 -5.66 -15.11
CA GLY A 237 13.18 -7.05 -14.94
C GLY A 237 14.03 -7.51 -16.11
N ASP A 238 14.58 -8.71 -15.95
CA ASP A 238 15.42 -9.36 -16.95
C ASP A 238 14.65 -10.16 -18.01
N ASP A 239 13.31 -10.07 -17.96
CA ASP A 239 12.37 -10.81 -18.80
C ASP A 239 12.37 -12.34 -18.61
N VAL A 240 12.97 -12.82 -17.52
CA VAL A 240 13.03 -14.25 -17.16
C VAL A 240 12.36 -14.49 -15.80
N TYR A 241 12.92 -13.95 -14.73
CA TYR A 241 12.45 -14.20 -13.37
C TYR A 241 12.81 -13.08 -12.38
N HIS A 242 13.85 -12.30 -12.67
CA HIS A 242 14.41 -11.37 -11.70
C HIS A 242 13.88 -9.95 -11.93
N GLY A 243 13.28 -9.39 -10.87
CA GLY A 243 12.72 -8.03 -10.84
C GLY A 243 13.62 -7.07 -10.09
N PHE A 244 13.67 -5.82 -10.55
CA PHE A 244 14.49 -4.75 -9.97
C PHE A 244 13.88 -3.38 -10.32
N ASN A 245 14.49 -2.30 -9.84
CA ASN A 245 14.08 -0.94 -10.20
C ASN A 245 15.11 -0.29 -11.13
N TYR A 246 14.64 0.41 -12.16
CA TYR A 246 15.46 1.43 -12.82
C TYR A 246 15.30 2.73 -12.08
N VAL A 247 16.41 3.40 -11.77
CA VAL A 247 16.42 4.70 -11.11
C VAL A 247 17.24 5.70 -11.92
N LYS A 248 16.71 6.92 -12.07
CA LYS A 248 17.30 7.95 -12.92
C LYS A 248 18.12 8.95 -12.11
N PHE A 249 19.38 9.11 -12.46
CA PHE A 249 20.26 10.15 -11.91
C PHE A 249 21.00 10.87 -13.03
N SER A 250 20.93 12.20 -13.03
CA SER A 250 21.65 13.05 -14.00
C SER A 250 21.48 12.60 -15.46
N GLY A 251 20.27 12.17 -15.84
CA GLY A 251 19.94 11.74 -17.20
C GLY A 251 20.26 10.28 -17.55
N LYS A 252 20.91 9.54 -16.66
CA LYS A 252 21.24 8.12 -16.84
C LYS A 252 20.40 7.22 -15.94
N TRP A 253 20.12 6.02 -16.42
CA TRP A 253 19.36 5.01 -15.67
C TRP A 253 20.27 3.94 -15.10
N TYR A 254 20.11 3.66 -13.82
CA TYR A 254 20.85 2.64 -13.07
C TYR A 254 19.91 1.57 -12.56
N ILE A 255 20.44 0.40 -12.25
CA ILE A 255 19.69 -0.71 -11.67
C ILE A 255 19.85 -0.67 -10.15
N LEU A 256 18.72 -0.72 -9.44
CA LEU A 256 18.63 -0.87 -8.00
C LEU A 256 17.89 -2.18 -7.70
N ASP A 257 18.60 -3.13 -7.11
CA ASP A 257 18.04 -4.41 -6.69
C ASP A 257 17.94 -4.46 -5.17
N SER A 258 16.72 -4.45 -4.63
CA SER A 258 16.46 -4.50 -3.19
C SER A 258 16.53 -5.91 -2.58
N VAL A 259 16.65 -6.95 -3.39
CA VAL A 259 16.61 -8.35 -2.93
C VAL A 259 18.00 -8.97 -2.88
N LYS A 260 18.80 -8.84 -3.94
CA LYS A 260 20.13 -9.49 -4.02
C LYS A 260 21.28 -8.56 -3.67
N THR A 261 21.07 -7.25 -3.66
CA THR A 261 22.11 -6.32 -3.21
C THR A 261 22.29 -6.42 -1.70
N TYR A 262 23.54 -6.42 -1.25
CA TYR A 262 23.85 -6.29 0.17
C TYR A 262 23.72 -4.83 0.62
N PHE A 263 22.85 -4.59 1.60
CA PHE A 263 22.73 -3.29 2.27
C PHE A 263 23.42 -3.34 3.62
N SER A 264 24.44 -2.50 3.79
CA SER A 264 25.19 -2.35 5.03
C SER A 264 24.27 -1.86 6.14
N ASP A 265 24.45 -2.39 7.35
CA ASP A 265 23.72 -1.92 8.54
C ASP A 265 24.16 -0.52 8.96
N ARG A 266 25.33 -0.05 8.53
CA ARG A 266 25.80 1.33 8.75
C ARG A 266 24.84 2.34 8.11
N ASP A 267 24.76 3.53 8.70
CA ASP A 267 23.87 4.62 8.25
C ASP A 267 24.34 5.30 6.96
N MET A 268 25.57 5.02 6.51
CA MET A 268 26.12 5.61 5.31
C MET A 268 25.52 4.97 4.05
N CYS A 269 25.01 5.82 3.16
CA CYS A 269 24.61 5.44 1.81
C CYS A 269 25.82 4.88 1.06
N THR A 270 25.61 3.76 0.35
CA THR A 270 26.64 3.15 -0.49
C THR A 270 26.23 3.27 -1.96
N PRO A 271 26.82 4.20 -2.74
CA PRO A 271 26.41 4.42 -4.13
C PRO A 271 26.57 3.20 -5.06
N SER A 272 27.39 2.21 -4.69
CA SER A 272 27.59 0.99 -5.48
C SER A 272 26.34 0.10 -5.58
N VAL A 273 25.29 0.35 -4.78
CA VAL A 273 24.00 -0.34 -4.96
C VAL A 273 23.31 0.06 -6.27
N PHE A 274 23.67 1.21 -6.83
CA PHE A 274 23.16 1.70 -8.12
C PHE A 274 24.08 1.23 -9.23
N GLN A 275 23.74 0.08 -9.81
CA GLN A 275 24.61 -0.65 -10.72
C GLN A 275 24.39 -0.23 -12.18
N THR A 276 25.45 -0.23 -12.97
CA THR A 276 25.31 -0.27 -14.43
C THR A 276 24.76 -1.61 -14.87
N SER A 277 24.20 -1.68 -16.06
CA SER A 277 23.65 -2.92 -16.60
C SER A 277 24.69 -4.05 -16.69
N ASP A 278 25.91 -3.75 -17.12
CA ASP A 278 27.03 -4.70 -17.17
C ASP A 278 27.46 -5.19 -15.78
N ALA A 279 27.52 -4.29 -14.79
CA ALA A 279 27.86 -4.64 -13.42
C ALA A 279 26.78 -5.55 -12.81
N PHE A 280 25.51 -5.23 -13.06
CA PHE A 280 24.38 -6.01 -12.59
C PHE A 280 24.32 -7.42 -13.20
N ILE A 281 24.54 -7.53 -14.51
CA ILE A 281 24.59 -8.85 -15.17
C ILE A 281 25.71 -9.69 -14.57
N LYS A 282 26.93 -9.14 -14.48
CA LYS A 282 28.10 -9.89 -14.01
C LYS A 282 28.04 -10.21 -12.51
N GLY A 283 27.58 -9.26 -11.70
CA GLY A 283 27.61 -9.31 -10.24
C GLY A 283 26.36 -9.91 -9.60
N THR A 284 25.22 -9.92 -10.29
CA THR A 284 23.94 -10.39 -9.74
C THR A 284 23.31 -11.48 -10.59
N LEU A 285 23.04 -11.24 -11.88
CA LEU A 285 22.28 -12.20 -12.69
C LEU A 285 23.08 -13.46 -13.04
N ASN A 286 24.35 -13.33 -13.45
CA ASN A 286 25.21 -14.48 -13.75
C ASN A 286 25.40 -15.40 -12.53
N PRO A 287 25.67 -14.89 -11.31
CA PRO A 287 25.67 -15.72 -10.11
C PRO A 287 24.31 -16.35 -9.80
N PHE A 288 23.21 -15.63 -10.05
CA PHE A 288 21.85 -16.10 -9.74
C PHE A 288 21.38 -17.25 -10.65
N TYR A 289 21.59 -17.13 -11.96
CA TYR A 289 21.17 -18.15 -12.94
C TYR A 289 22.27 -19.17 -13.27
N GLY A 290 23.51 -18.89 -12.87
CA GLY A 290 24.67 -19.72 -13.17
C GLY A 290 25.27 -19.46 -14.55
N ARG A 291 26.29 -20.28 -14.89
CA ARG A 291 27.20 -20.07 -16.04
C ARG A 291 26.54 -20.09 -17.43
N LEU A 292 25.30 -20.58 -17.53
CA LEU A 292 24.57 -20.68 -18.79
C LEU A 292 23.76 -19.41 -19.10
N TYR A 293 23.63 -18.50 -18.15
CA TYR A 293 22.95 -17.23 -18.39
C TYR A 293 23.86 -16.29 -19.20
N GLN A 294 23.54 -16.14 -20.47
CA GLN A 294 24.16 -15.17 -21.37
C GLN A 294 23.30 -13.89 -21.44
N GLY A 295 23.04 -13.30 -20.28
CA GLY A 295 22.19 -12.12 -20.18
C GLY A 295 22.76 -10.94 -20.98
N SER A 296 21.91 -10.31 -21.78
CA SER A 296 22.17 -9.01 -22.38
C SER A 296 21.21 -7.99 -21.78
N SER A 297 21.69 -6.78 -21.56
CA SER A 297 20.83 -5.64 -21.21
C SER A 297 19.84 -5.27 -22.33
N ASP A 298 19.97 -5.88 -23.51
CA ASP A 298 18.97 -5.82 -24.58
C ASP A 298 17.73 -6.64 -24.29
N ASN A 299 17.75 -7.58 -23.33
CA ASN A 299 16.57 -8.36 -22.95
C ASN A 299 15.78 -7.69 -21.81
N PHE A 300 16.34 -6.65 -21.21
CA PHE A 300 15.76 -5.98 -20.08
C PHE A 300 14.46 -5.26 -20.45
N VAL A 301 13.45 -5.37 -19.58
CA VAL A 301 12.10 -4.83 -19.78
C VAL A 301 11.73 -3.85 -18.68
N ILE A 302 10.74 -2.99 -18.96
CA ILE A 302 9.95 -2.25 -17.97
C ILE A 302 8.55 -2.85 -17.89
N TYR A 303 7.98 -2.82 -16.69
CA TYR A 303 6.60 -3.19 -16.43
C TYR A 303 5.75 -1.93 -16.26
N HIS A 304 4.62 -1.85 -16.98
CA HIS A 304 3.75 -0.67 -16.97
C HIS A 304 2.73 -0.66 -15.84
N GLY A 305 2.27 -1.82 -15.40
CA GLY A 305 1.44 -1.92 -14.19
C GLY A 305 2.22 -1.38 -12.98
N LYS A 306 1.57 -0.67 -12.07
CA LYS A 306 2.19 -0.15 -10.83
C LYS A 306 2.32 -1.25 -9.78
N TYR A 307 1.29 -2.07 -9.61
CA TYR A 307 1.17 -3.14 -8.60
C TYR A 307 1.12 -4.54 -9.21
N GLY A 308 0.99 -4.72 -10.52
CA GLY A 308 0.97 -6.04 -11.16
C GLY A 308 -0.30 -6.83 -10.86
N CYS A 309 -1.40 -6.15 -10.56
CA CYS A 309 -2.68 -6.78 -10.31
C CYS A 309 -3.51 -6.90 -11.62
N PRO A 310 -4.46 -7.84 -11.70
CA PRO A 310 -5.34 -7.95 -12.87
C PRO A 310 -6.07 -6.64 -13.17
N ASN A 311 -6.24 -6.34 -14.46
CA ASN A 311 -6.95 -5.15 -14.96
C ASN A 311 -6.35 -3.80 -14.53
N GLU A 312 -5.11 -3.78 -14.05
CA GLU A 312 -4.42 -2.53 -13.68
C GLU A 312 -4.07 -1.66 -14.90
N ASN A 313 -3.74 -2.30 -16.03
CA ASN A 313 -3.30 -1.60 -17.21
C ASN A 313 -4.51 -1.34 -18.13
N PRO A 314 -5.03 -0.10 -18.24
CA PRO A 314 -5.95 0.21 -19.31
C PRO A 314 -5.19 0.07 -20.64
N SER A 315 -5.74 -0.72 -21.55
CA SER A 315 -5.41 -0.68 -22.98
C SER A 315 -5.21 0.78 -23.41
N PRO A 316 -4.14 1.16 -24.15
CA PRO A 316 -3.42 0.34 -25.11
C PRO A 316 -1.99 -0.08 -24.73
N ASN A 317 -1.50 0.17 -23.51
CA ASN A 317 -0.10 -0.11 -23.17
C ASN A 317 0.14 -1.62 -22.98
N PRO A 318 1.23 -2.19 -23.53
CA PRO A 318 1.58 -3.58 -23.27
C PRO A 318 1.89 -3.76 -21.77
N VAL A 319 1.73 -4.98 -21.25
CA VAL A 319 2.04 -5.30 -19.84
C VAL A 319 3.50 -4.96 -19.49
N LYS A 320 4.39 -5.23 -20.44
CA LYS A 320 5.81 -4.91 -20.39
C LYS A 320 6.32 -4.52 -21.77
N GLU A 321 7.42 -3.77 -21.82
CA GLU A 321 8.14 -3.50 -23.06
C GLU A 321 9.64 -3.46 -22.83
N ASN A 322 10.42 -3.65 -23.89
CA ASN A 322 11.88 -3.57 -23.82
C ASN A 322 12.35 -2.18 -23.38
N PHE A 323 13.24 -2.12 -22.39
CA PHE A 323 13.62 -0.86 -21.77
C PHE A 323 14.40 0.06 -22.71
N LYS A 324 15.38 -0.48 -23.47
CA LYS A 324 16.16 0.33 -24.42
C LYS A 324 15.28 0.89 -25.54
N LYS A 325 14.33 0.10 -26.05
CA LYS A 325 13.33 0.58 -27.02
C LYS A 325 12.46 1.68 -26.43
N TRP A 326 12.00 1.53 -25.18
CA TRP A 326 11.22 2.57 -24.50
C TRP A 326 12.01 3.87 -24.31
N LEU A 327 13.28 3.77 -23.88
CA LEU A 327 14.16 4.94 -23.71
C LEU A 327 14.31 5.72 -25.02
N SER A 328 14.57 5.00 -26.12
CA SER A 328 14.70 5.59 -27.46
C SER A 328 13.39 6.24 -27.92
N LYS A 329 12.26 5.52 -27.83
CA LYS A 329 10.93 6.01 -28.22
C LYS A 329 10.51 7.29 -27.47
N ASN A 330 10.87 7.40 -26.20
CA ASN A 330 10.40 8.49 -25.32
C ASN A 330 11.47 9.57 -25.04
N ASN A 331 12.65 9.46 -25.66
CA ASN A 331 13.80 10.33 -25.41
C ASN A 331 14.11 10.50 -23.91
N LYS A 332 14.18 9.37 -23.18
CA LYS A 332 14.28 9.37 -21.70
C LYS A 332 15.70 9.19 -21.15
N GLY A 333 16.72 9.33 -21.99
CA GLY A 333 18.14 9.17 -21.63
C GLY A 333 18.68 7.79 -22.01
N THR A 334 19.77 7.36 -21.37
CA THR A 334 20.44 6.09 -21.66
C THR A 334 20.54 5.21 -20.41
N LEU A 335 20.48 3.90 -20.61
CA LEU A 335 20.84 2.91 -19.59
C LEU A 335 22.35 2.97 -19.35
N ALA A 336 22.77 3.01 -18.08
CA ALA A 336 24.16 3.11 -17.66
C ALA A 336 24.92 1.79 -17.73
#